data_AF-A0A7V5A975-F1
#
_entry.id   AF-A0A7V5A975-F1
#
_cell.length_a   1.000
_cell.length_b   1.000
_cell.length_c   1.000
_cell.angle_alpha   90.00
_cell.angle_beta   90.00
_cell.angle_gamma   90.00
#
_symmetry.space_group_name_H-M   'P 1'
#
loop_
_entity.id
_entity.type
_entity.pdbx_description
1 polymer ?
#
loop_
_entity_poly.entity_id
_entity_poly.type
_entity_poly.pdbx_seq_one_letter_code
_entity_poly.pdbx_strand_id
1 'polypeptide(L)'
;MRDPKERVRDILEAIAAIERYRDRDRSAFEKDELLQVWFLRHLQIIGEAARRLPEEVRNLAPDIPWHKIIGMRNILVHGYFAIDLDAVWNAVQRDIPLLKPAMEALLKKLEDQGYGG
;
A
#
# COMPACT_ATOMS: atom_id res chain seq x y z
N MET A 1 5.43 -16.21 13.42
CA MET A 1 4.86 -15.52 12.24
C MET A 1 4.06 -14.34 12.76
N ARG A 2 4.23 -13.12 12.22
CA ARG A 2 3.44 -11.95 12.68
C ARG A 2 1.94 -12.19 12.42
N ASP A 3 1.10 -11.65 13.29
CA ASP A 3 -0.36 -11.73 13.16
C ASP A 3 -0.79 -11.04 11.84
N PRO A 4 -1.65 -11.66 11.02
CA PRO A 4 -2.22 -11.01 9.84
C PRO A 4 -2.86 -9.64 10.11
N LYS A 5 -3.47 -9.43 11.29
CA LYS A 5 -4.04 -8.12 11.69
C LYS A 5 -2.96 -7.06 11.78
N GLU A 6 -1.78 -7.38 12.32
CA GLU A 6 -0.65 -6.45 12.35
C GLU A 6 -0.19 -6.08 10.93
N ARG A 7 -0.24 -7.01 9.98
CA ARG A 7 0.09 -6.72 8.57
C ARG A 7 -0.92 -5.81 7.91
N VAL A 8 -2.21 -6.01 8.17
CA VAL A 8 -3.24 -5.10 7.66
C VAL A 8 -3.10 -3.71 8.30
N ARG A 9 -2.74 -3.63 9.58
CA ARG A 9 -2.42 -2.36 10.25
C ARG A 9 -1.17 -1.69 9.67
N ASP A 10 -0.10 -2.43 9.38
CA ASP A 10 1.09 -1.92 8.68
C ASP A 10 0.68 -1.25 7.34
N ILE A 11 -0.27 -1.84 6.60
CA ILE A 11 -0.81 -1.27 5.35
C ILE A 11 -1.60 0.01 5.61
N LEU A 12 -2.51 0.00 6.59
CA LEU A 12 -3.34 1.16 6.93
C LEU A 12 -2.51 2.36 7.43
N GLU A 13 -1.48 2.11 8.24
CA GLU A 13 -0.54 3.14 8.69
C GLU A 13 0.22 3.75 7.51
N ALA A 14 0.65 2.92 6.55
CA ALA A 14 1.33 3.40 5.36
C ALA A 14 0.40 4.22 4.45
N ILE A 15 -0.86 3.82 4.31
CA ILE A 15 -1.89 4.61 3.62
C ILE A 15 -2.08 5.96 4.31
N ALA A 16 -2.25 5.98 5.63
CA ALA A 16 -2.42 7.22 6.38
C ALA A 16 -1.21 8.16 6.25
N ALA A 17 0.01 7.61 6.20
CA ALA A 17 1.23 8.38 5.96
C ALA A 17 1.29 8.98 4.54
N ILE A 18 0.78 8.29 3.52
CA ILE A 18 0.63 8.83 2.16
C ILE A 18 -0.41 9.95 2.15
N GLU A 19 -1.57 9.74 2.77
CA GLU A 19 -2.68 10.71 2.78
C GLU A 19 -2.28 12.07 3.36
N ARG A 20 -1.39 12.12 4.35
CA ARG A 20 -0.87 13.37 4.95
C ARG A 20 -0.31 14.38 3.94
N TYR A 21 0.20 13.89 2.81
CA TYR A 21 0.81 14.73 1.77
C TYR A 21 0.18 14.54 0.39
N ARG A 22 -0.93 13.81 0.29
CA ARG A 22 -1.56 13.46 -1.00
C ARG A 22 -2.13 14.67 -1.74
N ASP A 23 -2.63 15.68 -1.02
CA ASP A 23 -3.30 16.86 -1.61
C ASP A 23 -2.32 17.87 -2.26
N ARG A 24 -1.09 17.45 -2.54
CA ARG A 24 -0.13 18.22 -3.35
C ARG A 24 -0.52 18.15 -4.82
N ASP A 25 -0.17 19.18 -5.57
CA ASP A 25 -0.28 19.12 -7.03
C ASP A 25 0.85 18.31 -7.66
N ARG A 26 0.65 17.89 -8.92
CA ARG A 26 1.63 17.06 -9.65
C ARG A 26 3.00 17.74 -9.77
N SER A 27 3.01 19.05 -10.01
CA SER A 27 4.25 19.79 -10.24
C SER A 27 5.08 19.96 -8.96
N ALA A 28 4.42 20.08 -7.81
CA ALA A 28 5.05 20.09 -6.50
C ALA A 28 5.69 18.72 -6.20
N PHE A 29 5.00 17.62 -6.52
CA PHE A 29 5.56 16.28 -6.37
C PHE A 29 6.79 16.03 -7.25
N GLU A 30 6.76 16.42 -8.52
CA GLU A 30 7.90 16.22 -9.43
C GLU A 30 9.16 17.00 -9.04
N LYS A 31 9.02 18.08 -8.27
CA LYS A 31 10.13 18.92 -7.81
C LYS A 31 10.61 18.61 -6.40
N ASP A 32 9.89 17.75 -5.67
CA ASP A 32 10.18 17.42 -4.27
C ASP A 32 10.63 15.96 -4.15
N GLU A 33 11.94 15.75 -4.18
CA GLU A 33 12.55 14.42 -4.03
C GLU A 33 12.17 13.74 -2.70
N LEU A 34 12.02 14.52 -1.61
CA LEU A 34 11.62 13.96 -0.32
C LEU A 34 10.19 13.42 -0.40
N LEU A 35 9.29 14.12 -1.08
CA LEU A 35 7.92 13.65 -1.29
C LEU A 35 7.88 12.40 -2.19
N GLN A 36 8.71 12.36 -3.24
CA GLN A 36 8.85 11.19 -4.11
C GLN A 36 9.32 9.97 -3.34
N VAL A 37 10.38 10.11 -2.55
CA VAL A 37 10.93 9.04 -1.71
C VAL A 37 9.94 8.65 -0.62
N TRP A 38 9.23 9.62 -0.03
CA TRP A 38 8.20 9.36 0.98
C TRP A 38 7.07 8.49 0.43
N PHE A 39 6.49 8.86 -0.71
CA PHE A 39 5.45 8.06 -1.36
C PHE A 39 5.96 6.69 -1.78
N LEU A 40 7.10 6.62 -2.47
CA LEU A 40 7.73 5.36 -2.87
C LEU A 40 7.90 4.41 -1.68
N ARG A 41 8.45 4.91 -0.57
CA ARG A 41 8.71 4.12 0.64
C ARG A 41 7.43 3.51 1.19
N HIS A 42 6.36 4.29 1.29
CA HIS A 42 5.11 3.79 1.84
C HIS A 42 4.39 2.83 0.88
N LEU A 43 4.45 3.07 -0.43
CA LEU A 43 3.98 2.10 -1.43
C LEU A 43 4.73 0.76 -1.33
N GLN A 44 6.04 0.78 -1.09
CA GLN A 44 6.84 -0.44 -0.85
C GLN A 44 6.44 -1.17 0.44
N ILE A 45 6.13 -0.43 1.52
CA ILE A 45 5.65 -1.02 2.77
C ILE A 45 4.32 -1.75 2.54
N ILE A 46 3.37 -1.11 1.83
CA ILE A 46 2.09 -1.71 1.47
C ILE A 46 2.31 -3.01 0.69
N GLY A 47 3.14 -2.98 -0.36
CA GLY A 47 3.42 -4.15 -1.18
C GLY A 47 4.06 -5.31 -0.39
N GLU A 48 5.02 -5.01 0.50
CA GLU A 48 5.67 -6.03 1.31
C GLU A 48 4.75 -6.60 2.40
N ALA A 49 3.93 -5.76 3.04
CA ALA A 49 2.94 -6.22 4.01
C ALA A 49 1.89 -7.11 3.34
N ALA A 50 1.38 -6.71 2.16
CA ALA A 50 0.45 -7.51 1.37
C ALA A 50 1.03 -8.86 0.94
N ARG A 51 2.32 -8.90 0.55
CA ARG A 51 3.01 -10.15 0.19
C ARG A 51 3.10 -11.13 1.35
N ARG A 52 3.19 -10.63 2.58
CA ARG A 52 3.34 -11.43 3.79
C ARG A 52 2.01 -11.86 4.39
N LEU A 53 0.88 -11.42 3.85
CA LEU A 53 -0.43 -11.94 4.24
C LEU A 53 -0.57 -13.39 3.76
N PRO A 54 -1.03 -14.32 4.62
CA PRO A 54 -1.41 -15.66 4.20
C PRO A 54 -2.42 -15.62 3.05
N GLU A 55 -2.42 -16.66 2.23
CA GLU A 55 -3.35 -16.74 1.08
C GLU A 55 -4.80 -16.75 1.55
N GLU A 56 -5.10 -17.43 2.65
CA GLU A 56 -6.43 -17.54 3.24
C GLU A 56 -6.96 -16.16 3.63
N VAL A 57 -6.10 -15.27 4.14
CA VAL A 57 -6.46 -13.90 4.50
C VAL A 57 -6.70 -13.04 3.27
N ARG A 58 -5.87 -13.19 2.22
CA ARG A 58 -6.09 -12.50 0.94
C ARG A 58 -7.41 -12.94 0.28
N ASN A 59 -7.76 -14.22 0.42
CA ASN A 59 -9.01 -14.78 -0.10
C ASN A 59 -10.27 -14.25 0.60
N LEU A 60 -10.16 -13.66 1.81
CA LEU A 60 -11.28 -12.97 2.48
C LEU A 60 -11.66 -11.64 1.80
N ALA A 61 -10.83 -11.13 0.90
CA ALA A 61 -11.07 -9.91 0.14
C ALA A 61 -10.58 -10.08 -1.32
N PRO A 62 -11.30 -10.87 -2.14
CA PRO A 62 -10.90 -11.21 -3.50
C PRO A 62 -10.97 -10.03 -4.49
N ASP A 63 -11.76 -9.00 -4.16
CA ASP A 63 -11.90 -7.80 -4.99
C ASP A 63 -10.63 -6.92 -4.97
N ILE A 64 -9.73 -7.15 -4.00
CA ILE A 64 -8.45 -6.47 -3.95
C ILE A 64 -7.50 -7.10 -4.97
N PRO A 65 -6.87 -6.30 -5.86
CA PRO A 65 -5.92 -6.81 -6.84
C PRO A 65 -4.55 -7.10 -6.19
N TRP A 66 -4.49 -8.13 -5.32
CA TRP A 66 -3.31 -8.46 -4.51
C TRP A 66 -2.03 -8.59 -5.33
N HIS A 67 -2.10 -9.22 -6.50
CA HIS A 67 -0.94 -9.38 -7.39
C HIS A 67 -0.35 -8.02 -7.81
N LYS A 68 -1.17 -7.01 -8.07
CA LYS A 68 -0.71 -5.66 -8.43
C LYS A 68 -0.06 -4.97 -7.24
N ILE A 69 -0.69 -5.04 -6.06
CA ILE A 69 -0.17 -4.43 -4.83
C ILE A 69 1.19 -5.04 -4.46
N ILE A 70 1.31 -6.36 -4.54
CA ILE A 70 2.57 -7.08 -4.26
C ILE A 70 3.65 -6.72 -5.31
N GLY A 71 3.26 -6.65 -6.58
CA GLY A 71 4.17 -6.30 -7.68
C GLY A 71 4.65 -4.84 -7.64
N MET A 72 3.92 -3.95 -6.98
CA MET A 72 4.22 -2.51 -6.94
C MET A 72 5.63 -2.19 -6.45
N ARG A 73 6.19 -2.97 -5.50
CA ARG A 73 7.58 -2.78 -5.04
C ARG A 73 8.61 -2.84 -6.18
N ASN A 74 8.35 -3.66 -7.20
CA ASN A 74 9.30 -3.91 -8.27
C ASN A 74 9.11 -2.97 -9.47
N ILE A 75 7.91 -2.41 -9.64
CA ILE A 75 7.56 -1.56 -10.80
C ILE A 75 8.01 -0.12 -10.60
N LEU A 76 8.05 0.34 -9.35
CA LEU A 76 8.36 1.75 -9.04
C LEU A 76 9.85 2.12 -9.15
N VAL A 77 10.73 1.14 -9.36
CA VAL A 77 12.18 1.34 -9.48
C VAL A 77 12.65 0.63 -10.75
N HIS A 78 12.83 1.39 -11.84
CA HIS A 78 13.38 0.82 -13.08
C HIS A 78 14.90 0.71 -12.97
N GLY A 79 15.42 -0.51 -13.15
CA GLY A 79 16.84 -0.75 -13.43
C GLY A 79 17.84 -0.20 -12.41
N TYR A 80 17.47 -0.08 -11.13
CA TYR A 80 18.30 0.44 -10.03
C TYR A 80 18.65 1.95 -10.05
N PHE A 81 18.26 2.73 -11.05
CA PHE A 81 18.74 4.12 -11.19
C PHE A 81 17.66 5.21 -11.23
N ALA A 82 16.37 4.88 -11.45
CA ALA A 82 15.31 5.92 -11.49
C ALA A 82 13.97 5.44 -10.92
N ILE A 83 13.30 6.35 -10.21
CA ILE A 83 11.92 6.19 -9.73
C ILE A 83 10.97 6.47 -10.89
N ASP A 84 9.99 5.60 -11.09
CA ASP A 84 8.89 5.85 -12.03
C ASP A 84 7.88 6.82 -11.36
N LEU A 85 8.10 8.13 -11.56
CA LEU A 85 7.27 9.19 -10.96
C LEU A 85 5.81 9.13 -11.40
N ASP A 86 5.54 8.68 -12.63
CA ASP A 86 4.18 8.49 -13.13
C ASP A 86 3.48 7.35 -12.41
N ALA A 87 4.17 6.23 -12.24
CA ALA A 87 3.63 5.09 -11.50
C ALA A 87 3.40 5.42 -10.02
N VAL A 88 4.35 6.08 -9.35
CA VAL A 88 4.22 6.49 -7.94
C VAL A 88 3.01 7.41 -7.77
N TRP A 89 2.90 8.44 -8.60
CA TRP A 89 1.81 9.41 -8.51
C TRP A 89 0.45 8.78 -8.79
N ASN A 90 0.34 7.95 -9.83
CA ASN A 90 -0.91 7.27 -10.15
C ASN A 90 -1.34 6.36 -9.01
N ALA A 91 -0.42 5.60 -8.42
CA ALA A 91 -0.71 4.76 -7.28
C ALA A 91 -1.25 5.59 -6.10
N VAL A 92 -0.59 6.69 -5.75
CA VAL A 92 -1.00 7.58 -4.65
C VAL A 92 -2.35 8.24 -4.92
N GLN A 93 -2.57 8.77 -6.12
CA GLN A 93 -3.77 9.56 -6.40
C GLN A 93 -5.00 8.73 -6.73
N ARG A 94 -4.83 7.54 -7.32
CA ARG A 94 -5.93 6.73 -7.84
C ARG A 94 -6.15 5.44 -7.07
N ASP A 95 -5.09 4.74 -6.69
CA ASP A 95 -5.20 3.38 -6.15
C ASP A 95 -5.32 3.34 -4.63
N ILE A 96 -4.49 4.11 -3.92
CA ILE A 96 -4.52 4.25 -2.45
C ILE A 96 -5.91 4.60 -1.88
N PRO A 97 -6.68 5.54 -2.47
CA PRO A 97 -8.00 5.92 -1.95
C PRO A 97 -9.02 4.79 -2.03
N LEU A 98 -8.86 3.90 -3.03
CA LEU A 98 -9.70 2.73 -3.22
C LEU A 98 -9.27 1.58 -2.30
N LEU A 99 -7.97 1.49 -1.98
CA LEU A 99 -7.40 0.44 -1.14
C LEU A 99 -7.79 0.60 0.34
N LYS A 100 -7.81 1.83 0.86
CA LYS A 100 -8.09 2.12 2.28
C LYS A 100 -9.38 1.46 2.80
N PRO A 101 -10.57 1.70 2.23
CA PRO A 101 -11.80 1.10 2.74
C PRO A 101 -11.79 -0.43 2.64
N ALA A 102 -11.12 -0.99 1.64
CA ALA A 102 -10.98 -2.44 1.49
C ALA A 102 -10.10 -3.05 2.60
N MET A 103 -9.03 -2.36 3.00
CA MET A 103 -8.18 -2.76 4.13
C MET A 103 -8.90 -2.64 5.47
N GLU A 104 -9.66 -1.58 5.68
CA GLU A 104 -10.48 -1.39 6.90
C GLU A 104 -11.52 -2.52 7.03
N ALA A 105 -12.20 -2.85 5.93
CA ALA A 105 -13.15 -3.96 5.89
C ALA A 105 -12.47 -5.32 6.16
N LEU A 106 -11.28 -5.56 5.60
CA LEU A 106 -10.52 -6.77 5.85
C LEU A 106 -10.07 -6.88 7.31
N LEU A 107 -9.58 -5.80 7.91
CA LEU A 107 -9.17 -5.78 9.32
C LEU A 107 -10.36 -6.14 10.22
N LYS A 108 -11.52 -5.54 9.97
CA LYS A 108 -12.74 -5.84 10.73
C LYS A 108 -13.13 -7.31 10.61
N LYS A 109 -13.10 -7.89 9.41
CA LYS A 109 -13.37 -9.34 9.22
C LYS A 109 -12.42 -10.22 10.03
N LEU A 110 -11.14 -9.87 10.10
CA LEU A 110 -10.13 -10.62 10.87
C LEU A 110 -10.36 -10.51 12.39
N GLU A 111 -10.80 -9.34 12.87
CA GLU A 111 -11.17 -9.13 14.27
C GLU A 111 -12.43 -9.93 14.63
N ASP A 112 -13.44 -9.94 13.77
CA ASP A 112 -14.70 -10.67 13.96
C ASP A 112 -14.50 -12.21 13.93
N GLN A 113 -13.55 -12.71 13.15
CA GLN A 113 -13.27 -14.16 13.00
C GLN A 113 -12.34 -14.73 14.09
N GLY A 114 -11.86 -13.90 15.02
CA GLY A 114 -10.92 -14.36 16.06
C GLY A 114 -9.58 -14.84 15.50
N TYR A 115 -9.18 -14.39 14.30
CA TYR A 115 -7.88 -14.72 13.72
C TYR A 115 -6.80 -14.16 14.66
N GLY A 116 -6.11 -15.03 15.40
CA GLY A 116 -5.08 -14.66 16.38
C GLY A 116 -5.51 -14.79 17.84
N GLY A 117 -5.82 -16.02 18.26
CA GLY A 117 -5.65 -16.53 19.63
C GLY A 117 -4.52 -17.54 19.66
#